data_AF-A0A4C2ENF7-F1
#
_entry.id   AF-A0A4C2ENF7-F1
#
_cell.length_a   1.000
_cell.length_b   1.000
_cell.length_c   1.000
_cell.angle_alpha   90.00
_cell.angle_beta   90.00
_cell.angle_gamma   90.00
#
_symmetry.space_group_name_H-M   'P 1'
#
loop_
_entity.id
_entity.type
_entity.pdbx_description
1 polymer ?
#
loop_
_entity_poly.entity_id
_entity_poly.type
_entity_poly.pdbx_seq_one_letter_code
_entity_poly.pdbx_strand_id
1 'polypeptide(L)'
;MSSLARNISSWVIVVVVVAASGTVGTTVAFQDSAQDIQTTNDELRAENEALRDELNEAREDRATAQSRAENLSTQLETRNKDVETLVSKLEKKEKLLNASRNRLAESQDSQAGMSRSEMEKRLDYLCAQPENRERFGCHQFGPDE
;
A
#
# COMPACT_ATOMS: atom_id res chain seq x y z
N MET A 1 71.72 -1.18 87.39
CA MET A 1 70.92 -0.12 86.73
C MET A 1 69.44 -0.42 86.99
N SER A 2 68.77 0.52 87.65
CA SER A 2 67.51 0.32 88.37
C SER A 2 66.26 0.32 87.47
N SER A 3 65.35 -0.58 87.84
CA SER A 3 63.88 -0.58 87.67
C SER A 3 63.22 0.52 86.82
N LEU A 4 62.70 0.13 85.66
CA LEU A 4 61.56 0.78 85.00
C LEU A 4 60.58 -0.26 84.42
N ALA A 5 60.42 -1.40 85.10
CA ALA A 5 59.22 -2.23 84.95
C ALA A 5 58.17 -1.66 85.92
N ARG A 6 57.41 -0.66 85.47
CA ARG A 6 56.37 -0.01 86.28
C ARG A 6 55.04 -0.11 85.52
N ASN A 7 54.13 -0.92 86.07
CA ASN A 7 52.69 -1.02 85.79
C ASN A 7 52.19 -0.27 84.54
N ILE A 8 52.28 -0.91 83.38
CA ILE A 8 51.39 -0.56 82.27
C ILE A 8 50.02 -1.12 82.65
N SER A 9 49.06 -0.23 82.92
CA SER A 9 47.69 -0.62 83.18
C SER A 9 47.15 -1.42 81.98
N SER A 10 46.55 -2.58 82.24
CA SER A 10 45.98 -3.49 81.23
C SER A 10 45.05 -2.75 80.24
N TRP A 11 44.37 -1.70 80.73
CA TRP A 11 43.55 -0.79 79.92
C TRP A 11 44.32 -0.16 78.75
N VAL A 12 45.58 0.25 78.96
CA VAL A 12 46.39 0.93 77.94
C VAL A 12 46.67 0.00 76.77
N ILE A 13 46.88 -1.30 77.02
CA ILE A 13 47.09 -2.30 75.97
C ILE A 13 45.79 -2.50 75.19
N VAL A 14 44.63 -2.57 75.87
CA VAL A 14 43.31 -2.69 75.21
C VAL A 14 43.02 -1.47 74.34
N VAL A 15 43.30 -0.26 74.82
CA VAL A 15 43.10 0.98 74.03
C VAL A 15 44.04 1.04 72.83
N VAL A 16 45.29 0.60 72.96
CA VAL A 16 46.24 0.57 71.84
C VAL A 16 45.84 -0.48 70.80
N VAL A 17 45.36 -1.65 71.22
CA VAL A 17 44.83 -2.68 70.30
C VAL A 17 43.56 -2.19 69.61
N VAL A 18 42.63 -1.56 70.34
CA VAL A 18 41.40 -0.99 69.79
C VAL A 18 41.69 0.17 68.83
N ALA A 19 42.65 1.04 69.16
CA ALA A 19 43.09 2.14 68.31
C ALA A 19 43.82 1.66 67.05
N ALA A 20 44.64 0.60 67.15
CA ALA A 20 45.30 -0.03 66.00
C ALA A 20 44.29 -0.79 65.11
N SER A 21 43.20 -1.32 65.66
CA SER A 21 42.10 -1.90 64.89
C SER A 21 41.14 -0.87 64.31
N GLY A 22 41.18 0.39 64.76
CA GLY A 22 40.27 1.46 64.34
C GLY A 22 40.68 2.18 63.04
N THR A 23 41.91 1.99 62.55
CA THR A 23 42.44 2.66 61.36
C THR A 23 42.81 1.70 60.24
N VAL A 24 42.01 0.65 60.04
CA VAL A 24 42.08 -0.22 58.85
C VAL A 24 40.71 -0.26 58.17
N GLY A 25 40.09 0.91 57.97
CA GLY A 25 38.70 1.01 57.50
C GLY A 25 38.50 1.55 56.08
N THR A 26 39.52 2.12 55.42
CA THR A 26 39.27 2.87 54.17
C THR A 26 40.22 2.57 53.02
N THR A 27 41.28 1.77 53.19
CA THR A 27 42.30 1.61 52.13
C THR A 27 42.39 0.23 51.49
N VAL A 28 41.65 -0.78 51.97
CA VAL A 28 41.70 -2.14 51.37
C VAL A 28 40.60 -2.44 50.34
N ALA A 29 39.67 -1.52 50.09
CA ALA A 29 38.60 -1.71 49.09
C ALA A 29 38.90 -1.06 47.72
N PHE A 30 40.04 -0.39 47.54
CA PHE A 30 40.32 0.31 46.28
C PHE A 30 40.81 -0.58 45.14
N GLN A 31 41.28 -1.81 45.42
CA GLN A 31 41.74 -2.73 44.37
C GLN A 31 40.58 -3.51 43.73
N ASP A 32 39.57 -3.89 44.51
CA ASP A 32 38.41 -4.63 43.99
C ASP A 32 37.45 -3.69 43.25
N SER A 33 37.23 -2.47 43.76
CA SER A 33 36.32 -1.50 43.14
C SER A 33 36.86 -0.86 41.85
N ALA A 34 38.18 -0.73 41.68
CA ALA A 34 38.73 -0.20 40.43
C ALA A 34 38.61 -1.21 39.28
N GLN A 35 38.71 -2.51 39.60
CA GLN A 35 38.54 -3.60 38.65
C GLN A 35 37.07 -3.76 38.28
N ASP A 36 36.17 -3.68 39.27
CA ASP A 36 34.71 -3.75 39.09
C ASP A 36 34.16 -2.56 38.25
N ILE A 37 34.69 -1.35 38.46
CA ILE A 37 34.37 -0.17 37.64
C ILE A 37 34.88 -0.32 36.19
N GLN A 38 36.06 -0.90 35.98
CA GLN A 38 36.58 -1.15 34.63
C GLN A 38 35.72 -2.17 33.88
N THR A 39 35.38 -3.30 34.51
CA THR A 39 34.49 -4.31 33.90
C THR A 39 33.11 -3.74 33.57
N THR A 40 32.52 -2.96 34.49
CA THR A 40 31.23 -2.31 34.24
C THR A 40 31.31 -1.29 33.10
N ASN A 41 32.42 -0.55 32.98
CA ASN A 41 32.58 0.42 31.90
C ASN A 41 32.69 -0.26 30.53
N ASP A 42 33.44 -1.36 30.46
CA ASP A 42 33.61 -2.12 29.22
C ASP A 42 32.29 -2.82 28.81
N GLU A 43 31.51 -3.32 29.77
CA GLU A 43 30.17 -3.88 29.51
C GLU A 43 29.20 -2.80 28.98
N LEU A 44 29.16 -1.63 29.62
CA LEU A 44 28.34 -0.50 29.15
C LEU A 44 28.76 0.02 27.77
N ARG A 45 30.04 -0.06 27.43
CA ARG A 45 30.53 0.27 26.07
C ARG A 45 30.06 -0.75 25.05
N ALA A 46 30.18 -2.03 25.36
CA ALA A 46 29.69 -3.10 24.50
C ALA A 46 28.17 -2.99 24.27
N GLU A 47 27.40 -2.72 25.32
CA GLU A 47 25.96 -2.51 25.23
C GLU A 47 25.61 -1.26 24.41
N ASN A 48 26.36 -0.16 24.56
CA ASN A 48 26.17 1.03 23.73
C ASN A 48 26.47 0.77 22.25
N GLU A 49 27.50 -0.01 21.94
CA GLU A 49 27.80 -0.39 20.56
C GLU A 49 26.69 -1.26 19.98
N ALA A 50 26.23 -2.28 20.72
CA ALA A 50 25.12 -3.13 20.31
C ALA A 50 23.83 -2.33 20.06
N LEU A 51 23.45 -1.43 20.98
CA LEU A 51 22.26 -0.58 20.84
C LEU A 51 22.37 0.39 19.65
N ARG A 52 23.58 0.85 19.31
CA ARG A 52 23.80 1.69 18.12
C ARG A 52 23.62 0.90 16.83
N ASP A 53 24.09 -0.34 16.82
CA ASP A 53 23.91 -1.24 15.68
C ASP A 53 22.44 -1.59 15.47
N GLU A 54 21.72 -1.96 16.55
CA GLU A 54 20.27 -2.20 16.50
C GLU A 54 19.50 -0.97 16.02
N LEU A 55 19.87 0.23 16.48
CA LEU A 55 19.23 1.47 16.03
C LEU A 55 19.48 1.74 14.54
N ASN A 56 20.68 1.43 14.04
CA ASN A 56 20.99 1.57 12.62
C ASN A 56 20.22 0.55 11.78
N GLU A 57 20.17 -0.71 12.20
CA GLU A 57 19.37 -1.75 11.54
C GLU A 57 17.88 -1.37 11.50
N ALA A 58 17.31 -0.94 12.62
CA ALA A 58 15.92 -0.48 12.69
C ALA A 58 15.65 0.74 11.77
N ARG A 59 16.63 1.63 11.60
CA ARG A 59 16.53 2.76 10.66
C ARG A 59 16.54 2.30 9.21
N GLU A 60 17.41 1.36 8.85
CA GLU A 60 17.47 0.77 7.51
C GLU A 60 16.18 0.01 7.16
N ASP A 61 15.66 -0.77 8.10
CA ASP A 61 14.39 -1.48 7.96
C ASP A 61 13.23 -0.52 7.75
N ARG A 62 13.19 0.56 8.53
CA ARG A 62 12.17 1.61 8.38
C ARG A 62 12.27 2.30 7.00
N ALA A 63 13.47 2.63 6.56
CA ALA A 63 13.69 3.24 5.24
C ALA A 63 13.24 2.29 4.11
N THR A 64 13.55 1.00 4.23
CA THR A 64 13.13 -0.05 3.30
C THR A 64 11.60 -0.19 3.28
N ALA A 65 10.96 -0.22 4.46
CA ALA A 65 9.51 -0.29 4.59
C ALA A 65 8.81 0.94 3.99
N GLN A 66 9.35 2.15 4.22
CA GLN A 66 8.85 3.38 3.60
C GLN A 66 8.95 3.33 2.08
N SER A 67 10.10 2.93 1.53
CA SER A 67 10.28 2.80 0.08
C SER A 67 9.30 1.80 -0.53
N ARG A 68 9.06 0.67 0.13
CA ARG A 68 8.04 -0.31 -0.29
C ARG A 68 6.64 0.29 -0.25
N ALA A 69 6.29 1.02 0.81
CA ALA A 69 4.98 1.65 0.95
C ALA A 69 4.73 2.71 -0.13
N GLU A 70 5.73 3.55 -0.43
CA GLU A 70 5.67 4.53 -1.52
C GLU A 70 5.47 3.85 -2.88
N ASN A 71 6.23 2.79 -3.16
CA ASN A 71 6.10 2.02 -4.40
C ASN A 71 4.70 1.40 -4.54
N LEU A 72 4.18 0.78 -3.46
CA LEU A 72 2.82 0.23 -3.45
C LEU A 72 1.77 1.32 -3.67
N SER A 73 1.94 2.50 -3.07
CA SER A 73 1.05 3.65 -3.27
C SER A 73 1.01 4.07 -4.75
N THR A 74 2.16 4.22 -5.40
CA THR A 74 2.24 4.55 -6.84
C THR A 74 1.61 3.47 -7.72
N GLN A 75 1.81 2.19 -7.39
CA GLN A 75 1.17 1.09 -8.11
C GLN A 75 -0.36 1.13 -7.97
N LEU A 76 -0.87 1.38 -6.77
CA LEU A 76 -2.31 1.50 -6.52
C LEU A 76 -2.91 2.69 -7.28
N GLU A 77 -2.24 3.84 -7.29
CA GLU A 77 -2.68 5.01 -8.06
C GLU A 77 -2.77 4.69 -9.56
N THR A 78 -1.76 4.00 -10.10
CA THR A 78 -1.74 3.58 -11.51
C THR A 78 -2.88 2.61 -11.81
N ARG A 79 -3.07 1.60 -10.95
CA ARG A 79 -4.14 0.61 -11.12
C ARG A 79 -5.53 1.24 -11.03
N ASN A 80 -5.73 2.23 -10.17
CA ASN A 80 -6.98 2.97 -10.09
C ASN A 80 -7.26 3.76 -11.37
N LYS A 81 -6.25 4.46 -11.92
CA LYS A 81 -6.37 5.16 -13.22
C LYS A 81 -6.66 4.19 -14.37
N ASP A 82 -6.05 3.01 -14.36
CA ASP A 82 -6.32 1.96 -15.35
C ASP A 82 -7.76 1.46 -15.27
N VAL A 83 -8.28 1.23 -14.06
CA VAL A 83 -9.68 0.83 -13.83
C VAL A 83 -10.64 1.90 -14.35
N GLU A 84 -10.42 3.18 -14.01
CA GLU A 84 -11.24 4.29 -14.52
C GLU A 84 -11.25 4.34 -16.05
N THR A 85 -10.07 4.16 -16.67
CA THR A 85 -9.93 4.10 -18.13
C THR A 85 -10.68 2.92 -18.73
N LEU A 86 -10.63 1.75 -18.09
CA LEU A 86 -11.33 0.55 -18.53
C LEU A 86 -12.85 0.70 -18.42
N VAL A 87 -13.35 1.31 -17.34
CA VAL A 87 -14.77 1.64 -17.17
C VAL A 87 -15.23 2.58 -18.28
N SER A 88 -14.50 3.67 -18.54
CA SER A 88 -14.84 4.61 -19.63
C SER A 88 -14.84 3.93 -21.01
N LYS A 89 -13.87 3.04 -21.27
CA LYS A 89 -13.83 2.24 -22.51
C LYS A 89 -15.02 1.28 -22.62
N LEU A 90 -15.43 0.65 -21.52
CA LEU A 90 -16.60 -0.23 -21.49
C LEU A 90 -17.88 0.55 -21.75
N GLU A 91 -18.10 1.68 -21.09
CA GLU A 91 -19.26 2.55 -21.34
C GLU A 91 -19.32 3.00 -22.80
N LYS A 92 -18.18 3.38 -23.40
CA LYS A 92 -18.10 3.74 -24.81
C LYS A 92 -18.48 2.57 -25.71
N LYS A 93 -17.99 1.36 -25.41
CA LYS A 93 -18.34 0.15 -26.16
C LYS A 93 -19.82 -0.19 -26.04
N GLU A 94 -20.40 -0.04 -24.85
CA GLU A 94 -21.82 -0.27 -24.64
C GLU A 94 -22.69 0.70 -25.45
N LYS A 95 -22.33 2.00 -25.46
CA LYS A 95 -22.99 3.00 -26.31
C LYS A 95 -22.91 2.63 -27.80
N LEU A 96 -21.73 2.22 -28.27
CA LEU A 96 -21.54 1.78 -29.66
C LEU A 96 -22.35 0.53 -29.98
N LEU A 97 -22.40 -0.44 -29.07
CA LEU A 97 -23.18 -1.66 -29.24
C LEU A 97 -24.68 -1.36 -29.31
N ASN A 98 -25.18 -0.50 -28.43
CA ASN A 98 -26.58 -0.07 -28.45
C ASN A 98 -26.92 0.70 -29.73
N ALA A 99 -26.04 1.60 -30.19
CA ALA A 99 -26.22 2.29 -31.45
C ALA A 99 -26.26 1.30 -32.63
N SER A 100 -25.36 0.31 -32.65
CA SER A 100 -25.35 -0.72 -33.69
C SER A 100 -26.61 -1.58 -33.66
N ARG A 101 -27.06 -2.02 -32.47
CA ARG A 101 -28.32 -2.75 -32.32
C ARG A 101 -29.52 -1.95 -32.82
N ASN A 102 -29.60 -0.67 -32.49
CA ASN A 102 -30.66 0.21 -32.99
C ASN A 102 -30.63 0.33 -34.51
N ARG A 103 -29.45 0.44 -35.12
CA ARG A 103 -29.30 0.45 -36.58
C ARG A 103 -29.72 -0.88 -37.23
N LEU A 104 -29.41 -2.01 -36.61
CA LEU A 104 -29.88 -3.31 -37.09
C LEU A 104 -31.41 -3.41 -37.00
N ALA A 105 -32.01 -2.98 -35.88
CA ALA A 105 -33.46 -2.98 -35.71
C ALA A 105 -34.15 -2.06 -36.73
N GLU A 106 -33.63 -0.85 -36.94
CA GLU A 106 -34.11 0.10 -37.95
C GLU A 106 -33.96 -0.45 -39.37
N SER A 107 -32.83 -1.11 -39.67
CA SER A 107 -32.64 -1.78 -40.96
C SER A 107 -33.61 -2.95 -41.15
N GLN A 108 -33.89 -3.72 -40.10
CA GLN A 108 -34.81 -4.84 -40.17
C GLN A 108 -36.26 -4.36 -40.33
N ASP A 109 -36.65 -3.29 -39.65
CA ASP A 109 -37.98 -2.68 -39.76
C ASP A 109 -38.18 -2.01 -41.14
N SER A 110 -37.17 -1.31 -41.64
CA SER A 110 -37.20 -0.75 -43.00
C SER A 110 -37.16 -1.81 -44.10
N GLN A 111 -36.49 -2.94 -43.88
CA GLN A 111 -36.50 -4.08 -44.80
C GLN A 111 -37.77 -4.93 -44.67
N ALA A 112 -38.43 -4.90 -43.50
CA ALA A 112 -39.83 -5.30 -43.34
C ALA A 112 -40.81 -4.26 -43.93
N GLY A 113 -40.29 -3.15 -44.49
CA GLY A 113 -41.03 -2.14 -45.20
C GLY A 113 -41.92 -2.77 -46.27
N MET A 114 -43.21 -2.39 -46.20
CA MET A 114 -44.34 -2.81 -47.04
C MET A 114 -44.23 -4.22 -47.63
N SER A 115 -45.02 -5.15 -47.08
CA SER A 115 -45.18 -6.47 -47.68
C SER A 115 -45.39 -6.36 -49.19
N ARG A 116 -44.92 -7.34 -49.97
CA ARG A 116 -45.10 -7.36 -51.43
C ARG A 116 -46.55 -7.04 -51.84
N SER A 117 -47.52 -7.55 -51.07
CA SER A 117 -48.95 -7.28 -51.26
C SER A 117 -49.34 -5.81 -51.05
N GLU A 118 -48.71 -5.11 -50.10
CA GLU A 118 -48.96 -3.69 -49.85
C GLU A 118 -48.37 -2.80 -50.97
N MET A 119 -47.18 -3.15 -51.46
CA MET A 119 -46.57 -2.47 -52.61
C MET A 119 -47.42 -2.65 -53.87
N GLU A 120 -47.93 -3.86 -54.10
CA GLU A 120 -48.82 -4.20 -55.20
C GLU A 120 -50.13 -3.41 -55.13
N LYS A 121 -50.79 -3.36 -53.96
CA LYS A 121 -51.98 -2.52 -53.74
C LYS A 121 -51.73 -1.03 -54.01
N ARG A 122 -50.58 -0.52 -53.60
CA ARG A 122 -50.20 0.88 -53.88
C ARG A 122 -49.96 1.11 -55.37
N LEU A 123 -49.36 0.15 -56.05
CA LEU A 123 -49.14 0.21 -57.48
C LEU A 123 -50.48 0.18 -58.23
N ASP A 124 -51.40 -0.71 -57.87
CA ASP A 124 -52.77 -0.75 -58.39
C ASP A 124 -53.49 0.60 -58.21
N TYR A 125 -53.41 1.16 -56.99
CA TYR A 125 -54.01 2.47 -56.69
C TYR A 125 -53.41 3.60 -57.55
N LEU A 126 -52.09 3.60 -57.74
CA LEU A 126 -51.41 4.61 -58.55
C LEU A 126 -51.73 4.47 -60.04
N CYS A 127 -51.85 3.24 -60.54
CA CYS A 127 -52.15 2.95 -61.94
C CYS A 127 -53.62 3.15 -62.31
N ALA A 128 -54.52 3.14 -61.32
CA ALA A 128 -55.93 3.52 -61.49
C ALA A 128 -56.12 5.03 -61.75
N GLN A 129 -55.11 5.87 -61.49
CA GLN A 129 -55.19 7.30 -61.78
C GLN A 129 -54.96 7.59 -63.27
N PRO A 130 -55.78 8.43 -63.91
CA PRO A 130 -55.72 8.67 -65.35
C PRO A 130 -54.38 9.27 -65.81
N GLU A 131 -53.73 10.04 -64.93
CA GLU A 131 -52.42 10.67 -65.16
C GLU A 131 -51.22 9.71 -65.11
N ASN A 132 -51.41 8.50 -64.56
CA ASN A 132 -50.36 7.49 -64.44
C ASN A 132 -50.58 6.26 -65.33
N ARG A 133 -51.78 6.11 -65.91
CA ARG A 133 -52.19 4.93 -66.68
C ARG A 133 -51.24 4.56 -67.82
N GLU A 134 -50.67 5.55 -68.51
CA GLU A 134 -49.74 5.34 -69.63
C GLU A 134 -48.26 5.27 -69.21
N ARG A 135 -47.95 5.34 -67.91
CA ARG A 135 -46.57 5.22 -67.46
C ARG A 135 -46.09 3.79 -67.60
N PHE A 136 -44.85 3.63 -68.05
CA PHE A 136 -44.18 2.33 -68.24
C PHE A 136 -44.32 1.38 -67.05
N GLY A 137 -44.25 1.91 -65.81
CA GLY A 137 -44.42 1.10 -64.60
C GLY A 137 -45.79 0.42 -64.48
N CYS A 138 -46.87 1.05 -64.95
CA CYS A 138 -48.21 0.48 -64.90
C CYS A 138 -48.45 -0.57 -65.98
N HIS A 139 -47.81 -0.46 -67.14
CA HIS A 139 -47.87 -1.48 -68.18
C HIS A 139 -47.07 -2.74 -67.84
N GLN A 140 -45.97 -2.59 -67.11
CA GLN A 140 -45.09 -3.73 -66.80
C GLN A 140 -45.43 -4.41 -65.46
N PHE A 141 -46.02 -3.68 -64.52
CA PHE A 141 -46.23 -4.17 -63.15
C PHE A 141 -47.64 -3.89 -62.60
N GLY A 142 -48.49 -3.18 -63.34
CA GLY A 142 -49.89 -2.98 -62.95
C GLY A 142 -50.71 -4.28 -63.06
N PRO A 143 -51.99 -4.25 -62.64
CA PRO A 143 -52.82 -5.44 -62.67
C PRO A 143 -53.07 -5.86 -64.12
N ASP A 144 -52.85 -7.15 -64.42
CA ASP A 144 -53.25 -7.74 -65.70
C ASP A 144 -54.78 -7.65 -65.83
N GLU A 145 -55.26 -7.05 -66.91
CA GLU A 145 -56.69 -6.81 -67.20
C GLU A 145 -57.49 -8.11 -67.40
#